data_AF-A0A2S3Z695-F1
#
_entry.id   AF-A0A2S3Z695-F1
#
_cell.length_a   1.000
_cell.length_b   1.000
_cell.length_c   1.000
_cell.angle_alpha   90.00
_cell.angle_beta   90.00
_cell.angle_gamma   90.00
#
_symmetry.space_group_name_H-M   'P 1'
#
loop_
_entity.id
_entity.type
_entity.pdbx_description
1 polymer ?
#
loop_
_entity_poly.entity_id
_entity_poly.type
_entity_poly.pdbx_seq_one_letter_code
_entity_poly.pdbx_strand_id
1 'polypeptide(L)'
;MGRMIYNSTLTIFVEDRILAHLQAVMSSKLRDREGFHFVWRDEASAGSGGGRNVIWVHPGVSLVYAFSSSEEPQINPEWITALLRSASTADGLSILPEPS
;
A
#
# COMPACT_ATOMS: atom_id res chain seq x y z
N MET A 1 1.18 10.09 10.57
CA MET A 1 0.66 9.55 9.29
C MET A 1 1.71 9.80 8.23
N GLY A 2 2.28 8.74 7.68
CA GLY A 2 3.18 8.81 6.54
C GLY A 2 2.40 8.96 5.24
N ARG A 3 3.13 8.92 4.12
CA ARG A 3 2.55 9.03 2.79
C ARG A 3 3.28 8.14 1.78
N MET A 4 2.51 7.57 0.89
CA MET A 4 2.96 6.90 -0.32
C MET A 4 2.76 7.85 -1.50
N ILE A 5 3.79 8.06 -2.30
CA ILE A 5 3.73 8.93 -3.48
C ILE A 5 3.99 8.08 -4.72
N TYR A 6 3.04 8.07 -5.65
CA TYR A 6 3.13 7.33 -6.90
C TYR A 6 3.13 8.28 -8.11
N ASN A 7 4.08 8.07 -9.02
CA ASN A 7 4.26 8.87 -10.23
C ASN A 7 4.38 10.39 -9.98
N SER A 8 4.87 10.78 -8.80
CA SER A 8 5.00 12.18 -8.34
C SER A 8 3.71 13.03 -8.29
N THR A 9 2.55 12.47 -8.66
CA THR A 9 1.26 13.18 -8.74
C THR A 9 0.25 12.68 -7.74
N LEU A 10 0.26 11.39 -7.44
CA LEU A 10 -0.68 10.77 -6.51
C LEU A 10 -0.03 10.62 -5.15
N THR A 11 -0.58 11.29 -4.14
CA THR A 11 -0.17 11.15 -2.73
C THR A 11 -1.29 10.47 -1.95
N ILE A 12 -0.96 9.41 -1.23
CA ILE A 12 -1.88 8.65 -0.39
C ILE A 12 -1.35 8.70 1.04
N PHE A 13 -2.16 9.18 1.98
CA PHE A 13 -1.82 9.22 3.39
C PHE A 13 -2.18 7.91 4.06
N VAL A 14 -1.24 7.34 4.80
CA VAL A 14 -1.38 6.04 5.44
C VAL A 14 -0.65 6.06 6.78
N GLU A 15 -1.14 5.32 7.78
CA GLU A 15 -0.40 5.11 9.02
C GLU A 15 0.95 4.45 8.76
N ASP A 16 1.99 4.84 9.50
CA ASP A 16 3.36 4.35 9.28
C ASP A 16 3.47 2.82 9.41
N ARG A 17 2.71 2.21 10.33
CA ARG A 17 2.65 0.76 10.48
C ARG A 17 2.17 0.09 9.19
N ILE A 18 1.04 0.53 8.64
CA ILE A 18 0.52 0.01 7.37
C ILE A 18 1.50 0.31 6.22
N LEU A 19 2.06 1.53 6.18
CA LEU A 19 3.01 1.95 5.15
C LEU A 19 4.25 1.04 5.09
N ALA A 20 4.77 0.60 6.23
CA ALA A 20 5.90 -0.33 6.30
C ALA A 20 5.56 -1.70 5.70
N HIS A 21 4.36 -2.21 5.97
CA HIS A 21 3.89 -3.47 5.39
C HIS A 21 3.64 -3.34 3.88
N LEU A 22 3.05 -2.23 3.43
CA LEU A 22 2.90 -1.93 2.01
C LEU A 22 4.26 -1.84 1.32
N GLN A 23 5.23 -1.15 1.91
CA GLN A 23 6.60 -1.07 1.38
C GLN A 23 7.19 -2.46 1.17
N ALA A 24 7.12 -3.34 2.18
CA ALA A 24 7.67 -4.69 2.08
C ALA A 24 7.01 -5.51 0.95
N VAL A 25 5.68 -5.53 0.89
CA VAL A 25 4.90 -6.31 -0.09
C VAL A 25 5.09 -5.76 -1.51
N MET A 26 4.95 -4.45 -1.69
CA MET A 26 5.09 -3.81 -3.00
C MET A 26 6.52 -3.90 -3.50
N SER A 27 7.54 -3.74 -2.64
CA SER A 27 8.94 -3.90 -3.03
C SER A 27 9.25 -5.33 -3.47
N SER A 28 8.65 -6.34 -2.83
CA SER A 28 8.76 -7.74 -3.24
C SER A 28 8.21 -7.93 -4.67
N LYS A 29 6.97 -7.50 -4.92
CA LYS A 29 6.30 -7.57 -6.22
C LYS A 29 7.08 -6.87 -7.33
N LEU A 30 7.53 -5.63 -7.08
CA LEU A 30 8.22 -4.82 -8.07
C LEU A 30 9.63 -5.34 -8.38
N ARG A 31 10.32 -5.96 -7.41
CA ARG A 31 11.60 -6.66 -7.62
C ARG A 31 11.46 -7.80 -8.62
N ASP A 32 10.36 -8.53 -8.55
CA ASP A 32 10.03 -9.63 -9.46
C ASP A 32 9.44 -9.14 -10.80
N ARG A 33 9.45 -7.81 -11.02
CA ARG A 33 8.86 -7.13 -12.17
C ARG A 33 7.36 -7.40 -12.34
N GLU A 34 6.68 -7.75 -11.26
CA GLU A 34 5.24 -8.01 -11.25
C GLU A 34 4.49 -6.70 -11.04
N GLY A 35 3.69 -6.30 -12.03
CA GLY A 35 2.72 -5.22 -11.88
C GLY A 35 1.43 -5.71 -11.22
N PHE A 36 0.80 -4.87 -10.41
CA PHE A 36 -0.41 -5.23 -9.67
C PHE A 36 -1.32 -4.02 -9.45
N HIS A 37 -2.59 -4.28 -9.16
CA HIS A 37 -3.52 -3.24 -8.72
C HIS A 37 -3.33 -2.95 -7.23
N PHE A 38 -3.26 -1.69 -6.82
CA PHE A 38 -3.38 -1.27 -5.44
C PHE A 38 -4.71 -0.54 -5.23
N VAL A 39 -5.45 -0.98 -4.22
CA VAL A 39 -6.81 -0.56 -3.91
C VAL A 39 -6.85 0.01 -2.50
N TRP A 40 -7.40 1.21 -2.36
CA TRP A 40 -7.65 1.81 -1.05
C TRP A 40 -8.97 2.58 -1.05
N ARG A 41 -9.44 2.91 0.15
CA ARG A 41 -10.57 3.81 0.35
C ARG A 41 -10.04 5.07 1.03
N ASP A 42 -10.50 6.22 0.58
CA ASP A 42 -10.18 7.48 1.22
C ASP A 42 -11.16 7.73 2.37
N GLU A 43 -10.66 7.73 3.60
CA GLU A 43 -11.49 8.01 4.78
C GLU A 43 -11.95 9.47 4.83
N ALA A 44 -11.20 10.41 4.22
CA ALA A 44 -11.61 11.82 4.17
C ALA A 44 -12.84 12.04 3.26
N SER A 45 -13.12 11.10 2.36
CA SER A 45 -14.28 11.12 1.47
C SER A 45 -15.56 10.54 2.10
N ALA A 46 -15.53 10.17 3.39
CA ALA A 46 -16.65 9.53 4.10
C ALA A 46 -17.95 10.38 4.15
N GLY A 47 -17.88 11.69 3.90
CA GLY A 47 -19.06 12.57 3.82
C GLY A 47 -19.78 12.56 2.46
N SER A 48 -19.21 11.94 1.42
CA SER A 48 -19.70 12.05 0.02
C SER A 48 -19.81 10.71 -0.72
N GLY A 49 -19.85 9.59 0.01
CA GLY A 49 -19.85 8.25 -0.58
C GLY A 49 -18.44 7.78 -0.94
N GLY A 50 -17.59 7.65 0.09
CA GLY A 50 -16.17 7.29 -0.01
C GLY A 50 -15.86 6.26 -1.10
N GLY A 51 -15.30 6.75 -2.21
CA GLY A 51 -15.03 5.95 -3.40
C GLY A 51 -13.88 4.95 -3.17
N ARG A 52 -13.99 3.79 -3.82
CA ARG A 52 -12.86 2.87 -3.99
C ARG A 52 -11.90 3.48 -5.01
N ASN A 53 -10.68 3.77 -4.60
CA ASN A 53 -9.62 4.19 -5.49
C ASN A 53 -8.77 2.98 -5.88
N VAL A 54 -8.34 2.94 -7.15
CA VAL A 54 -7.50 1.88 -7.69
C VAL A 54 -6.41 2.50 -8.55
N ILE A 55 -5.17 2.06 -8.36
CA ILE A 55 -4.07 2.34 -9.28
C ILE A 55 -3.44 1.05 -9.78
N TRP A 56 -2.90 1.12 -11.00
CA TRP A 56 -1.95 0.14 -11.49
C TRP A 56 -0.54 0.54 -11.03
N VAL A 57 0.14 -0.34 -10.29
CA VAL A 57 1.53 -0.15 -9.84
C VAL A 57 2.45 -0.94 -10.76
N HIS A 58 3.46 -0.27 -11.31
CA HIS A 58 4.37 -0.85 -12.30
C HIS A 58 5.85 -0.58 -11.95
N PRO A 59 6.78 -1.54 -12.16
CA PRO A 59 8.21 -1.39 -11.81
C PRO A 59 8.93 -0.22 -12.49
N GLY A 60 8.40 0.27 -13.62
CA GLY A 60 8.94 1.42 -14.36
C GLY A 60 8.45 2.78 -13.88
N VAL A 61 7.63 2.86 -12.82
CA VAL A 61 7.06 4.11 -12.31
C VAL A 61 7.62 4.40 -10.92
N SER A 62 7.86 5.68 -10.62
CA SER A 62 8.40 6.09 -9.32
C SER A 62 7.40 5.81 -8.19
N LEU A 63 7.92 5.25 -7.10
CA LEU A 63 7.18 4.97 -5.88
C LEU A 63 8.06 5.39 -4.68
N VAL A 64 7.52 6.27 -3.85
CA VAL A 64 8.24 6.82 -2.68
C VAL A 64 7.41 6.55 -1.42
N TYR A 65 8.08 6.07 -0.38
CA TYR A 65 7.54 5.91 0.96
C TYR A 65 8.15 6.97 1.87
N ALA A 66 7.32 7.85 2.41
CA ALA A 66 7.76 8.89 3.35
C ALA A 66 7.06 8.66 4.69
N PHE A 67 7.81 8.14 5.65
CA PHE A 67 7.34 7.88 7.01
C PHE A 67 7.26 9.17 7.82
N SER A 68 6.31 9.25 8.75
CA SER A 68 6.19 10.39 9.67
C SER A 68 7.07 10.27 10.92
N SER A 69 7.38 9.05 11.34
CA SER A 69 8.31 8.74 12.42
C SER A 69 9.70 8.33 11.90
N SER A 70 10.73 8.58 12.69
CA SER A 70 12.08 8.04 12.47
C SER A 70 12.23 6.60 12.98
N GLU A 71 11.33 6.15 13.86
CA GLU A 71 11.31 4.77 14.36
C GLU A 71 10.73 3.83 13.31
N GLU A 72 11.44 2.73 13.05
CA GLU A 72 11.00 1.72 12.09
C GLU A 72 9.85 0.88 12.68
N PRO A 73 8.66 0.85 12.05
CA PRO A 73 7.55 0.06 12.55
C PRO A 73 7.87 -1.44 12.54
N GLN A 74 7.50 -2.15 13.61
CA GLN A 74 7.63 -3.60 13.65
C GLN A 74 6.77 -4.28 12.57
N ILE A 75 7.39 -5.18 11.81
CA ILE A 75 6.74 -5.94 10.74
C ILE A 75 6.10 -7.22 11.31
N ASN A 76 4.84 -7.43 10.97
CA ASN A 76 4.11 -8.66 11.21
C ASN A 76 4.19 -9.58 9.96
N PRO A 77 4.91 -10.71 10.03
CA PRO A 77 5.11 -11.61 8.87
C PRO A 77 3.82 -12.27 8.38
N GLU A 78 2.84 -12.50 9.25
CA GLU A 78 1.54 -13.04 8.86
C GLU A 78 0.76 -12.03 8.02
N TRP A 79 0.85 -10.74 8.40
CA TRP A 79 0.25 -9.66 7.63
C TRP A 79 0.89 -9.51 6.26
N ILE A 80 2.23 -9.59 6.17
CA ILE A 80 2.95 -9.62 4.89
C ILE A 80 2.44 -10.76 4.00
N THR A 81 2.27 -11.95 4.57
CA THR A 81 1.76 -13.12 3.83
C THR A 81 0.33 -12.90 3.33
N ALA A 82 -0.54 -12.33 4.16
CA ALA A 82 -1.91 -12.01 3.77
C ALA A 82 -1.98 -10.94 2.66
N LEU A 83 -1.17 -9.89 2.78
CA LEU A 83 -1.10 -8.81 1.79
C LEU A 83 -0.49 -9.29 0.48
N LEU A 84 0.58 -10.10 0.50
CA LEU A 84 1.14 -10.73 -0.70
C LEU A 84 0.10 -11.58 -1.41
N ARG A 85 -0.69 -12.36 -0.67
CA ARG A 85 -1.78 -13.15 -1.25
C ARG A 85 -2.82 -12.25 -1.92
N SER A 86 -3.23 -11.16 -1.27
CA SER A 86 -4.14 -10.16 -1.88
C SER A 86 -3.54 -9.56 -3.14
N ALA A 87 -2.26 -9.18 -3.12
CA ALA A 87 -1.57 -8.58 -4.26
C ALA A 87 -1.43 -9.53 -5.47
N SER A 88 -1.64 -10.83 -5.29
CA SER A 88 -1.60 -11.84 -6.37
C SER A 88 -2.97 -12.18 -6.96
N THR A 89 -4.06 -11.54 -6.50
CA THR A 89 -5.40 -11.77 -7.05
C THR A 89 -5.78 -10.71 -8.08
N ALA A 90 -6.84 -10.98 -8.86
CA ALA A 90 -7.40 -10.03 -9.82
C ALA A 90 -7.97 -8.76 -9.14
N ASP A 91 -8.39 -8.86 -7.87
CA ASP A 91 -8.92 -7.73 -7.11
C ASP A 91 -7.82 -6.74 -6.67
N GLY A 92 -6.57 -7.20 -6.64
CA GLY A 92 -5.39 -6.41 -6.28
C GLY A 92 -5.06 -6.40 -4.79
N LEU A 93 -3.97 -5.70 -4.47
CA LEU A 93 -3.55 -5.43 -3.10
C LEU A 93 -4.53 -4.45 -2.45
N SER A 94 -5.18 -4.89 -1.38
CA SER A 94 -6.01 -4.05 -0.52
C SER A 94 -5.41 -3.94 0.88
N ILE A 95 -5.67 -2.84 1.57
CA ILE A 95 -5.27 -2.69 2.98
C ILE A 95 -6.18 -3.60 3.81
N LEU A 96 -5.65 -4.74 4.24
CA LEU A 96 -6.33 -5.70 5.11
C LEU A 96 -6.07 -5.36 6.59
N PRO A 97 -7.01 -5.65 7.50
CA PRO A 97 -6.74 -5.54 8.94
C PRO A 97 -5.59 -6.48 9.34
N GLU A 98 -4.84 -6.07 10.35
CA GLU A 98 -3.75 -6.88 10.88
C GLU A 98 -4.30 -8.19 11.48
N PRO A 99 -3.71 -9.36 11.15
CA PRO A 99 -4.06 -10.63 11.78
C PRO A 99 -3.77 -10.60 13.29
N SER A 100 -4.68 -11.20 14.09
CA SER A 100 -4.57 -11.32 15.55
C SER A 100 -3.73 -12.51 16.00
#